data_AF-X1ATU0-F1
#
_entry.id   AF-X1ATU0-F1
#
_cell.length_a   1.000
_cell.length_b   1.000
_cell.length_c   1.000
_cell.angle_alpha   90.00
_cell.angle_beta   90.00
_cell.angle_gamma   90.00
#
_symmetry.space_group_name_H-M   'P 1'
#
loop_
_entity.id
_entity.type
_entity.pdbx_description
1 polymer ?
#
loop_
_entity_poly.entity_id
_entity_poly.type
_entity_poly.pdbx_seq_one_letter_code
_entity_poly.pdbx_strand_id
1 'polypeptide(L)'
;FTGQYVHSNNHRSLYQLLQPHEENLFKFLKDKGYEVIWIGRNDLFRKDSIKGSISKRFRIKTKSYKTNPYPLNHSMRKSFYFGERTEEESKDIDYYITQEAINYLNSNPGKPFCLLIAMNFPHPPYTVEAPFFSMYDRENVPAPIPSKLEDKPEFMRLIQERYGLTNFTKEDFKEIIATYYGMVSRVDHQFGLIIKQLKEIGAYNNSAIAFFADHGDFLGDYGLTEKWPTAFQDCLINIPLILKIPGIERKNVIYDQLVQSIDIFPTILDIAQINTQYTHFGKNLIPLLQGHVTKVRNAVFAEGGYNPREPQCFEPVISSPELIGIGIYYDKTNIPKEDRST
;
A
#
# COMPACT_ATOMS: atom_id res chain seq x y z
N PHE A 1 -1.55 10.26 5.48
CA PHE A 1 -1.28 11.61 4.94
C PHE A 1 -1.80 12.76 5.80
N THR A 2 -2.19 12.53 7.05
CA THR A 2 -2.50 13.58 8.04
C THR A 2 -1.34 13.83 8.99
N GLY A 3 -0.31 12.97 9.02
CA GLY A 3 0.73 13.04 10.03
C GLY A 3 0.24 12.66 11.44
N GLN A 4 -1.00 12.19 11.57
CA GLN A 4 -1.59 11.72 12.81
C GLN A 4 -1.66 10.20 12.87
N TYR A 5 -1.76 9.67 14.07
CA TYR A 5 -2.02 8.27 14.32
C TYR A 5 -3.49 7.93 14.08
N VAL A 6 -3.77 6.65 13.92
CA VAL A 6 -5.12 6.17 13.61
C VAL A 6 -6.09 6.48 14.76
N HIS A 7 -5.67 6.36 16.02
CA HIS A 7 -6.53 6.74 17.16
C HIS A 7 -6.91 8.22 17.23
N SER A 8 -6.23 9.10 16.50
CA SER A 8 -6.55 10.53 16.54
C SER A 8 -7.87 10.84 15.85
N ASN A 9 -8.16 10.16 14.73
CA ASN A 9 -9.34 10.44 13.89
C ASN A 9 -10.19 9.20 13.57
N ASN A 10 -9.85 8.03 14.14
CA ASN A 10 -10.56 6.75 13.94
C ASN A 10 -10.59 6.26 12.48
N HIS A 11 -9.51 6.49 11.71
CA HIS A 11 -9.36 5.93 10.36
C HIS A 11 -8.80 4.49 10.39
N ARG A 12 -9.56 3.56 11.00
CA ARG A 12 -9.14 2.15 11.17
C ARG A 12 -9.54 1.23 10.01
N SER A 13 -10.36 1.71 9.07
CA SER A 13 -10.87 0.88 7.99
C SER A 13 -11.08 1.67 6.69
N LEU A 14 -11.31 0.93 5.61
CA LEU A 14 -11.64 1.48 4.29
C LEU A 14 -13.04 2.11 4.21
N TYR A 15 -13.79 2.11 5.31
CA TYR A 15 -15.15 2.63 5.40
C TYR A 15 -15.21 3.99 6.10
N GLN A 16 -14.22 4.29 6.93
CA GLN A 16 -14.04 5.61 7.55
C GLN A 16 -12.87 6.33 6.87
N LEU A 17 -13.11 6.84 5.66
CA LEU A 17 -12.13 7.62 4.88
C LEU A 17 -12.02 9.07 5.39
N LEU A 18 -11.01 9.82 4.93
CA LEU A 18 -10.84 11.23 5.27
C LEU A 18 -12.08 12.06 4.92
N GLN A 19 -12.51 12.88 5.86
CA GLN A 19 -13.68 13.74 5.82
C GLN A 19 -13.33 15.16 5.32
N PRO A 20 -14.31 15.95 4.83
CA PRO A 20 -14.00 17.23 4.17
C PRO A 20 -13.39 18.29 5.08
N HIS A 21 -13.63 18.20 6.39
CA HIS A 21 -13.12 19.13 7.39
C HIS A 21 -11.74 18.76 7.91
N GLU A 22 -11.20 17.60 7.53
CA GLU A 22 -9.91 17.11 8.02
C GLU A 22 -8.76 17.67 7.19
N GLU A 23 -7.79 18.24 7.90
CA GLU A 23 -6.54 18.69 7.31
C GLU A 23 -5.70 17.50 6.85
N ASN A 24 -5.04 17.67 5.70
CA ASN A 24 -4.20 16.64 5.12
C ASN A 24 -3.15 17.29 4.21
N LEU A 25 -2.09 16.53 3.93
CA LEU A 25 -0.93 17.02 3.17
C LEU A 25 -1.33 17.71 1.85
N PHE A 26 -2.25 17.09 1.13
CA PHE A 26 -2.64 17.52 -0.21
C PHE A 26 -3.42 18.82 -0.18
N LYS A 27 -4.27 19.01 0.83
CA LYS A 27 -4.95 20.28 1.09
C LYS A 27 -3.94 21.42 1.36
N PHE A 28 -2.96 21.19 2.24
CA PHE A 28 -1.89 22.18 2.50
C PHE A 28 -1.10 22.55 1.24
N LEU A 29 -0.70 21.56 0.44
CA LEU A 29 0.00 21.79 -0.82
C LEU A 29 -0.86 22.63 -1.78
N LYS A 30 -2.13 22.26 -1.93
CA LYS A 30 -3.07 22.95 -2.81
C LYS A 30 -3.29 24.41 -2.38
N ASP A 31 -3.46 24.65 -1.08
CA ASP A 31 -3.63 25.99 -0.52
C ASP A 31 -2.37 26.86 -0.72
N LYS A 32 -1.18 26.24 -0.83
CA LYS A 32 0.08 26.91 -1.20
C LYS A 32 0.27 27.10 -2.70
N GLY A 33 -0.72 26.72 -3.52
CA GLY A 33 -0.70 26.91 -4.97
C GLY A 33 -0.12 25.75 -5.78
N TYR A 34 0.16 24.60 -5.13
CA TYR A 34 0.53 23.40 -5.88
C TYR A 34 -0.66 22.86 -6.67
N GLU A 35 -0.39 22.37 -7.87
CA GLU A 35 -1.31 21.49 -8.56
C GLU A 35 -1.19 20.07 -7.99
N VAL A 36 -2.20 19.63 -7.23
CA VAL A 36 -2.20 18.27 -6.66
C VAL A 36 -2.94 17.32 -7.58
N ILE A 37 -2.20 16.39 -8.15
CA ILE A 37 -2.70 15.40 -9.09
C ILE A 37 -2.72 14.04 -8.42
N TRP A 38 -3.81 13.32 -8.61
CA TRP A 38 -3.94 11.96 -8.10
C TRP A 38 -4.34 10.99 -9.20
N ILE A 39 -3.56 9.92 -9.31
CA ILE A 39 -3.69 8.88 -10.32
C ILE A 39 -3.72 7.53 -9.60
N GLY A 40 -4.80 6.76 -9.78
CA GLY A 40 -4.91 5.40 -9.25
C GLY A 40 -5.93 5.19 -8.13
N ARG A 41 -5.63 4.25 -7.22
CA ARG A 41 -6.54 3.71 -6.19
C ARG A 41 -7.00 4.77 -5.20
N ASN A 42 -8.19 4.57 -4.60
CA ASN A 42 -8.69 5.41 -3.51
C ASN A 42 -9.10 4.63 -2.27
N ASP A 43 -8.19 4.66 -1.30
CA ASP A 43 -8.39 4.17 0.06
C ASP A 43 -8.18 5.30 1.09
N LEU A 44 -8.27 6.55 0.63
CA LEU A 44 -7.87 7.72 1.42
C LEU A 44 -9.01 8.71 1.60
N PHE A 45 -9.66 9.11 0.51
CA PHE A 45 -10.61 10.22 0.52
C PHE A 45 -12.04 9.74 0.38
N ARG A 46 -12.92 10.25 1.26
CA ARG A 46 -14.35 10.27 0.99
C ARG A 46 -14.62 11.14 -0.23
N LYS A 47 -15.65 10.80 -1.03
CA LYS A 47 -15.93 11.42 -2.33
C LYS A 47 -15.98 12.95 -2.32
N ASP A 48 -16.59 13.55 -1.31
CA ASP A 48 -16.74 14.99 -1.15
C ASP A 48 -15.49 15.69 -0.58
N SER A 49 -14.56 14.94 -0.02
CA SER A 49 -13.28 15.46 0.51
C SER A 49 -12.23 15.69 -0.58
N ILE A 50 -12.41 15.03 -1.74
CA ILE A 50 -11.47 15.07 -2.86
C ILE A 50 -11.29 16.50 -3.38
N LYS A 51 -12.39 17.24 -3.59
CA LYS A 51 -12.33 18.58 -4.21
C LYS A 51 -11.53 19.56 -3.36
N GLY A 52 -11.54 19.41 -2.03
CA GLY A 52 -10.77 20.24 -1.11
C GLY A 52 -9.26 19.99 -1.20
N SER A 53 -8.85 18.77 -1.55
CA SER A 53 -7.44 18.33 -1.41
C SER A 53 -6.74 18.09 -2.74
N ILE A 54 -7.50 17.77 -3.79
CA ILE A 54 -7.00 17.34 -5.10
C ILE A 54 -7.42 18.37 -6.16
N SER A 55 -6.50 18.75 -7.04
CA SER A 55 -6.76 19.62 -8.19
C SER A 55 -7.32 18.82 -9.37
N LYS A 56 -6.72 17.67 -9.67
CA LYS A 56 -7.19 16.76 -10.72
C LYS A 56 -7.06 15.31 -10.29
N ARG A 57 -8.13 14.54 -10.47
CA ARG A 57 -8.15 13.09 -10.21
C ARG A 57 -8.33 12.34 -11.52
N PHE A 58 -7.40 11.45 -11.82
CA PHE A 58 -7.48 10.53 -12.94
C PHE A 58 -8.02 9.19 -12.44
N ARG A 59 -9.23 8.83 -12.91
CA ARG A 59 -9.86 7.55 -12.61
C ARG A 59 -9.62 6.61 -13.78
N ILE A 60 -8.78 5.61 -13.57
CA ILE A 60 -8.57 4.56 -14.55
C ILE A 60 -9.76 3.60 -14.48
N LYS A 61 -10.39 3.36 -15.63
CA LYS A 61 -11.40 2.32 -15.80
C LYS A 61 -10.77 1.19 -16.61
N THR A 62 -10.46 0.08 -15.96
CA THR A 62 -10.06 -1.15 -16.66
C THR A 62 -11.23 -2.14 -16.63
N LYS A 63 -11.17 -3.14 -17.52
CA LYS A 63 -12.03 -4.32 -17.37
C LYS A 63 -11.72 -4.99 -16.03
N SER A 64 -12.71 -5.65 -15.45
CA SER A 64 -12.56 -6.43 -14.22
C SER A 64 -11.40 -7.43 -14.35
N TYR A 65 -10.68 -7.66 -13.25
CA TYR A 65 -9.66 -8.71 -13.16
C TYR A 65 -10.19 -10.04 -13.67
N LYS A 66 -9.27 -10.89 -14.14
CA LYS A 66 -9.50 -12.28 -14.50
C LYS A 66 -10.37 -12.95 -13.43
N THR A 67 -11.31 -13.80 -13.86
CA THR A 67 -11.99 -14.71 -12.95
C THR A 67 -10.94 -15.60 -12.29
N ASN A 68 -11.12 -15.92 -11.01
CA ASN A 68 -10.21 -16.82 -10.30
C ASN A 68 -10.02 -18.12 -11.11
N PRO A 69 -8.77 -18.46 -11.52
CA PRO A 69 -8.53 -19.54 -12.47
C PRO A 69 -8.75 -20.93 -11.86
N TYR A 70 -8.87 -21.01 -10.53
CA TYR A 70 -9.02 -22.25 -9.80
C TYR A 70 -10.49 -22.58 -9.53
N PRO A 71 -10.95 -23.84 -9.71
CA PRO A 71 -12.33 -24.23 -9.40
C PRO A 71 -12.61 -24.14 -7.89
N LEU A 72 -13.90 -24.12 -7.51
CA LEU A 72 -14.36 -23.83 -6.14
C LEU A 72 -13.69 -24.66 -5.03
N ASN A 73 -13.35 -25.92 -5.34
CA ASN A 73 -12.77 -26.89 -4.44
C ASN A 73 -11.23 -26.97 -4.47
N HIS A 74 -10.55 -26.13 -5.26
CA HIS A 74 -9.10 -26.18 -5.41
C HIS A 74 -8.38 -25.44 -4.26
N SER A 75 -7.29 -26.02 -3.74
CA SER A 75 -6.51 -25.46 -2.62
C SER A 75 -6.01 -24.04 -2.87
N MET A 76 -5.45 -23.77 -4.04
CA MET A 76 -4.98 -22.43 -4.45
C MET A 76 -6.07 -21.36 -4.52
N ARG A 77 -7.35 -21.71 -4.64
CA ARG A 77 -8.41 -20.73 -4.92
C ARG A 77 -8.47 -19.61 -3.88
N LYS A 78 -8.27 -19.94 -2.61
CA LYS A 78 -8.32 -18.97 -1.50
C LYS A 78 -6.97 -18.31 -1.19
N SER A 79 -5.87 -18.77 -1.78
CA SER A 79 -4.52 -18.24 -1.51
C SER A 79 -4.22 -16.88 -2.15
N PHE A 80 -5.14 -16.35 -2.96
CA PHE A 80 -4.95 -15.22 -3.86
C PHE A 80 -4.00 -15.48 -5.03
N TYR A 81 -3.42 -16.67 -5.16
CA TYR A 81 -2.55 -17.02 -6.29
C TYR A 81 -3.34 -17.16 -7.60
N PHE A 82 -2.87 -16.50 -8.66
CA PHE A 82 -3.47 -16.53 -9.99
C PHE A 82 -2.45 -16.90 -11.08
N GLY A 83 -1.15 -16.88 -10.77
CA GLY A 83 -0.07 -17.32 -11.66
C GLY A 83 0.19 -16.38 -12.84
N GLU A 84 0.71 -16.92 -13.93
CA GLU A 84 1.02 -16.14 -15.13
C GLU A 84 -0.24 -15.58 -15.79
N ARG A 85 -0.16 -14.32 -16.23
CA ARG A 85 -1.18 -13.68 -17.06
C ARG A 85 -0.64 -13.32 -18.44
N THR A 86 -1.54 -13.07 -19.38
CA THR A 86 -1.16 -12.77 -20.77
C THR A 86 -0.64 -11.34 -20.92
N GLU A 87 0.06 -11.08 -22.03
CA GLU A 87 0.49 -9.73 -22.39
C GLU A 87 -0.70 -8.77 -22.58
N GLU A 88 -1.85 -9.24 -23.08
CA GLU A 88 -3.05 -8.41 -23.17
C GLU A 88 -3.56 -7.99 -21.78
N GLU A 89 -3.52 -8.91 -20.83
CA GLU A 89 -3.88 -8.66 -19.42
C GLU A 89 -2.90 -7.72 -18.71
N SER A 90 -1.69 -7.50 -19.26
CA SER A 90 -0.71 -6.54 -18.73
C SER A 90 -1.12 -5.07 -18.92
N LYS A 91 -2.09 -4.78 -19.81
CA LYS A 91 -2.69 -3.44 -19.97
C LYS A 91 -3.72 -3.20 -18.86
N ASP A 92 -3.26 -3.31 -17.63
CA ASP A 92 -4.05 -3.20 -16.41
C ASP A 92 -4.03 -1.77 -15.84
N ILE A 93 -4.53 -1.64 -14.61
CA ILE A 93 -4.63 -0.35 -13.94
C ILE A 93 -3.27 0.34 -13.79
N ASP A 94 -2.19 -0.39 -13.51
CA ASP A 94 -0.86 0.18 -13.27
C ASP A 94 -0.20 0.64 -14.56
N TYR A 95 -0.44 -0.07 -15.65
CA TYR A 95 -0.06 0.39 -16.99
C TYR A 95 -0.69 1.76 -17.27
N TYR A 96 -2.00 1.90 -17.09
CA TYR A 96 -2.67 3.18 -17.36
C TYR A 96 -2.35 4.27 -16.33
N ILE A 97 -2.11 3.93 -15.06
CA ILE A 97 -1.60 4.88 -14.06
C ILE A 97 -0.27 5.48 -14.53
N THR A 98 0.63 4.62 -15.02
CA THR A 98 1.94 5.02 -15.53
C THR A 98 1.81 5.95 -16.73
N GLN A 99 0.95 5.59 -17.70
CA GLN A 99 0.70 6.42 -18.87
C GLN A 99 0.08 7.77 -18.52
N GLU A 100 -0.89 7.82 -17.59
CA GLU A 100 -1.48 9.09 -17.17
C GLU A 100 -0.48 9.98 -16.42
N ALA A 101 0.43 9.40 -15.64
CA ALA A 101 1.52 10.15 -14.99
C ALA A 101 2.46 10.77 -16.05
N ILE A 102 2.86 9.98 -17.05
CA ILE A 102 3.69 10.44 -18.17
C ILE A 102 2.97 11.52 -18.99
N ASN A 103 1.69 11.33 -19.30
CA ASN A 103 0.87 12.29 -20.02
C ASN A 103 0.77 13.63 -19.27
N TYR A 104 0.59 13.59 -17.95
CA TYR A 104 0.60 14.81 -17.14
C TYR A 104 1.96 15.51 -17.20
N LEU A 105 3.06 14.78 -17.03
CA LEU A 105 4.41 15.36 -17.12
C LEU A 105 4.68 16.00 -18.49
N ASN A 106 4.22 15.37 -19.57
CA ASN A 106 4.35 15.89 -20.93
C ASN A 106 3.48 17.12 -21.23
N SER A 107 2.45 17.39 -20.41
CA SER A 107 1.68 18.63 -20.53
C SER A 107 2.46 19.88 -20.10
N ASN A 108 3.70 19.70 -19.60
CA ASN A 108 4.60 20.74 -19.11
C ASN A 108 3.92 21.65 -18.07
N PRO A 109 3.67 21.13 -16.85
CA PRO A 109 2.92 21.86 -15.85
C PRO A 109 3.60 23.18 -15.49
N GLY A 110 2.92 24.29 -15.73
CA GLY A 110 3.43 25.65 -15.45
C GLY A 110 3.38 26.07 -13.98
N LYS A 111 3.00 25.16 -13.08
CA LYS A 111 2.90 25.37 -11.62
C LYS A 111 3.70 24.30 -10.89
N PRO A 112 4.16 24.55 -9.65
CA PRO A 112 4.64 23.47 -8.81
C PRO A 112 3.53 22.43 -8.65
N PHE A 113 3.89 21.15 -8.68
CA PHE A 113 2.92 20.06 -8.67
C PHE A 113 3.27 18.99 -7.65
N CYS A 114 2.26 18.22 -7.25
CA CYS A 114 2.38 17.01 -6.47
C CYS A 114 1.67 15.88 -7.22
N LEU A 115 2.42 14.84 -7.62
CA LEU A 115 1.86 13.63 -8.21
C LEU A 115 1.71 12.55 -7.14
N LEU A 116 0.48 12.30 -6.69
CA LEU A 116 0.14 11.11 -5.92
C LEU A 116 -0.16 9.96 -6.89
N ILE A 117 0.81 9.06 -7.05
CA ILE A 117 0.72 7.88 -7.91
C ILE A 117 0.44 6.67 -7.01
N ALA A 118 -0.78 6.16 -7.07
CA ALA A 118 -1.25 5.06 -6.23
C ALA A 118 -1.41 3.79 -7.08
N MET A 119 -0.31 3.09 -7.32
CA MET A 119 -0.27 1.80 -8.01
C MET A 119 -0.99 0.71 -7.20
N ASN A 120 -1.48 -0.32 -7.90
CA ASN A 120 -2.16 -1.45 -7.32
C ASN A 120 -1.20 -2.59 -7.00
N PHE A 121 -0.29 -2.96 -7.90
CA PHE A 121 0.72 -3.97 -7.60
C PHE A 121 1.67 -3.48 -6.50
N PRO A 122 2.17 -4.40 -5.65
CA PRO A 122 2.03 -5.85 -5.75
C PRO A 122 0.83 -6.44 -4.97
N HIS A 123 -0.24 -5.65 -4.73
CA HIS A 123 -1.46 -6.15 -4.06
C HIS A 123 -2.08 -7.33 -4.84
N PRO A 124 -2.57 -8.38 -4.15
CA PRO A 124 -3.17 -9.53 -4.81
C PRO A 124 -4.42 -9.22 -5.66
N PRO A 125 -4.78 -10.10 -6.61
CA PRO A 125 -4.27 -11.47 -6.78
C PRO A 125 -2.80 -11.55 -7.20
N TYR A 126 -2.08 -12.58 -6.74
CA TYR A 126 -0.69 -12.79 -7.11
C TYR A 126 -0.60 -13.28 -8.55
N THR A 127 -0.33 -12.35 -9.46
CA THR A 127 -0.24 -12.61 -10.90
C THR A 127 0.62 -11.57 -11.58
N VAL A 128 1.38 -11.99 -12.58
CA VAL A 128 2.16 -11.11 -13.43
C VAL A 128 2.45 -11.79 -14.77
N GLU A 129 2.72 -11.01 -15.80
CA GLU A 129 3.06 -11.47 -17.14
C GLU A 129 4.57 -11.74 -17.30
N ALA A 130 4.94 -12.50 -18.33
CA ALA A 130 6.32 -12.54 -18.80
C ALA A 130 6.80 -11.13 -19.25
N PRO A 131 8.09 -10.79 -19.08
CA PRO A 131 9.15 -11.65 -18.53
C PRO A 131 9.17 -11.71 -17.00
N PHE A 132 8.38 -10.87 -16.30
CA PHE A 132 8.42 -10.77 -14.84
C PHE A 132 8.02 -12.07 -14.14
N PHE A 133 7.05 -12.81 -14.69
CA PHE A 133 6.60 -14.08 -14.11
C PHE A 133 7.75 -15.09 -13.99
N SER A 134 8.60 -15.15 -14.99
CA SER A 134 9.71 -16.11 -15.09
C SER A 134 11.06 -15.54 -14.62
N MET A 135 11.08 -14.32 -14.08
CA MET A 135 12.30 -13.60 -13.71
C MET A 135 13.00 -14.19 -12.48
N TYR A 136 12.23 -14.82 -11.60
CA TYR A 136 12.72 -15.38 -10.33
C TYR A 136 12.58 -16.89 -10.34
N ASP A 137 13.69 -17.58 -10.11
CA ASP A 137 13.69 -19.04 -9.92
C ASP A 137 13.01 -19.39 -8.60
N ARG A 138 11.96 -20.22 -8.67
CA ARG A 138 11.16 -20.65 -7.52
C ARG A 138 12.02 -21.38 -6.50
N GLU A 139 13.07 -22.08 -6.94
CA GLU A 139 13.94 -22.80 -6.03
C GLU A 139 14.83 -21.88 -5.20
N ASN A 140 15.11 -20.67 -5.69
CA ASN A 140 16.03 -19.71 -5.07
C ASN A 140 15.35 -18.62 -4.24
N VAL A 141 14.01 -18.55 -4.22
CA VAL A 141 13.31 -17.63 -3.32
C VAL A 141 13.47 -18.08 -1.86
N PRO A 142 13.52 -17.14 -0.89
CA PRO A 142 13.64 -17.52 0.51
C PRO A 142 12.45 -18.36 0.96
N ALA A 143 12.71 -19.33 1.84
CA ALA A 143 11.62 -20.05 2.49
C ALA A 143 10.89 -19.08 3.44
N PRO A 144 9.55 -19.17 3.52
CA PRO A 144 8.79 -18.33 4.44
C PRO A 144 9.10 -18.66 5.91
N ILE A 145 8.85 -17.70 6.80
CA ILE A 145 8.87 -17.90 8.24
C ILE A 145 7.90 -19.04 8.60
N PRO A 146 8.33 -20.07 9.34
CA PRO A 146 7.48 -21.21 9.67
C PRO A 146 6.19 -20.83 10.41
N SER A 147 5.13 -21.60 10.17
CA SER A 147 3.83 -21.45 10.83
C SER A 147 3.83 -21.97 12.28
N LYS A 148 4.62 -21.33 13.14
CA LYS A 148 4.58 -21.52 14.61
C LYS A 148 3.64 -20.48 15.19
N LEU A 149 2.40 -20.88 15.43
CA LEU A 149 1.29 -19.99 15.79
C LEU A 149 0.85 -20.11 17.27
N GLU A 150 1.51 -20.95 18.06
CA GLU A 150 1.11 -21.28 19.43
C GLU A 150 1.15 -20.06 20.37
N ASP A 151 2.06 -19.12 20.11
CA ASP A 151 2.23 -17.86 20.84
C ASP A 151 1.62 -16.65 20.10
N LYS A 152 0.86 -16.89 19.03
CA LYS A 152 0.32 -15.86 18.15
C LYS A 152 -1.17 -15.63 18.41
N PRO A 153 -1.71 -14.44 18.04
CA PRO A 153 -3.14 -14.20 18.12
C PRO A 153 -3.95 -15.24 17.35
N GLU A 154 -5.05 -15.71 17.95
CA GLU A 154 -5.88 -16.80 17.42
C GLU A 154 -6.36 -16.56 15.99
N PHE A 155 -6.59 -15.30 15.60
CA PHE A 155 -7.04 -14.97 14.25
C PHE A 155 -6.09 -15.53 13.17
N MET A 156 -4.79 -15.62 13.43
CA MET A 156 -3.82 -16.15 12.47
C MET A 156 -4.12 -17.61 12.15
N ARG A 157 -4.32 -18.44 13.18
CA ARG A 157 -4.70 -19.86 13.03
C ARG A 157 -6.05 -19.99 12.32
N LEU A 158 -7.05 -19.23 12.75
CA LEU A 158 -8.40 -19.29 12.15
C LEU A 158 -8.43 -18.90 10.68
N ILE A 159 -7.60 -17.95 10.27
CA ILE A 159 -7.47 -17.55 8.87
C ILE A 159 -6.77 -18.64 8.08
N GLN A 160 -5.66 -19.17 8.59
CA GLN A 160 -4.94 -20.27 7.95
C GLN A 160 -5.88 -21.46 7.67
N GLU A 161 -6.69 -21.85 8.66
CA GLU A 161 -7.68 -22.92 8.53
C GLU A 161 -8.80 -22.58 7.53
N ARG A 162 -9.43 -21.40 7.67
CA ARG A 162 -10.55 -21.00 6.79
C ARG A 162 -10.15 -20.85 5.32
N TYR A 163 -8.92 -20.42 5.09
CA TYR A 163 -8.34 -20.26 3.76
C TYR A 163 -7.73 -21.57 3.23
N GLY A 164 -7.70 -22.65 4.02
CA GLY A 164 -7.14 -23.93 3.63
C GLY A 164 -5.62 -23.92 3.47
N LEU A 165 -4.94 -22.91 4.04
CA LEU A 165 -3.49 -22.71 3.95
C LEU A 165 -2.72 -23.70 4.83
N THR A 166 -3.38 -24.40 5.75
CA THR A 166 -2.79 -25.50 6.52
C THR A 166 -2.31 -26.66 5.63
N ASN A 167 -2.87 -26.78 4.43
CA ASN A 167 -2.53 -27.84 3.47
C ASN A 167 -1.45 -27.42 2.47
N PHE A 168 -0.91 -26.20 2.60
CA PHE A 168 0.09 -25.68 1.66
C PHE A 168 1.46 -26.26 1.99
N THR A 169 2.15 -26.67 0.93
CA THR A 169 3.55 -27.08 0.96
C THR A 169 4.47 -25.85 0.92
N LYS A 170 5.77 -26.06 1.10
CA LYS A 170 6.75 -24.97 0.94
C LYS A 170 6.80 -24.52 -0.52
N GLU A 171 6.61 -25.46 -1.43
CA GLU A 171 6.63 -25.27 -2.87
C GLU A 171 5.44 -24.40 -3.32
N ASP A 172 4.25 -24.60 -2.74
CA ASP A 172 3.09 -23.73 -2.99
C ASP A 172 3.40 -22.26 -2.61
N PHE A 173 4.06 -22.04 -1.47
CA PHE A 173 4.46 -20.70 -1.06
C PHE A 173 5.60 -20.13 -1.92
N LYS A 174 6.55 -20.97 -2.37
CA LYS A 174 7.60 -20.53 -3.29
C LYS A 174 7.03 -19.98 -4.61
N GLU A 175 5.95 -20.57 -5.13
CA GLU A 175 5.25 -20.04 -6.31
C GLU A 175 4.65 -18.65 -6.08
N ILE A 176 4.03 -18.45 -4.91
CA ILE A 176 3.48 -17.15 -4.50
C ILE A 176 4.60 -16.11 -4.37
N ILE A 177 5.68 -16.44 -3.66
CA ILE A 177 6.81 -15.54 -3.41
C ILE A 177 7.48 -15.14 -4.74
N ALA A 178 7.80 -16.11 -5.60
CA ALA A 178 8.43 -15.82 -6.89
C ALA A 178 7.54 -14.95 -7.79
N THR A 179 6.24 -15.22 -7.79
CA THR A 179 5.27 -14.40 -8.55
C THR A 179 5.15 -12.99 -7.98
N TYR A 180 5.10 -12.85 -6.65
CA TYR A 180 5.09 -11.55 -5.98
C TYR A 180 6.37 -10.74 -6.27
N TYR A 181 7.55 -11.39 -6.28
CA TYR A 181 8.80 -10.73 -6.69
C TYR A 181 8.74 -10.26 -8.14
N GLY A 182 8.15 -11.07 -9.03
CA GLY A 182 7.83 -10.64 -10.40
C GLY A 182 6.94 -9.39 -10.43
N MET A 183 5.89 -9.34 -9.61
CA MET A 183 5.01 -8.17 -9.48
C MET A 183 5.77 -6.94 -8.99
N VAL A 184 6.67 -7.09 -8.01
CA VAL A 184 7.53 -6.01 -7.52
C VAL A 184 8.45 -5.49 -8.63
N SER A 185 9.08 -6.39 -9.40
CA SER A 185 9.89 -6.00 -10.57
C SER A 185 9.08 -5.27 -11.64
N ARG A 186 7.82 -5.63 -11.83
CA ARG A 186 6.91 -4.90 -12.72
C ARG A 186 6.61 -3.49 -12.19
N VAL A 187 6.41 -3.33 -10.89
CA VAL A 187 6.25 -2.00 -10.25
C VAL A 187 7.50 -1.17 -10.46
N ASP A 188 8.69 -1.73 -10.24
CA ASP A 188 9.96 -1.06 -10.48
C ASP A 188 10.10 -0.61 -11.94
N HIS A 189 9.76 -1.48 -12.90
CA HIS A 189 9.77 -1.13 -14.32
C HIS A 189 8.85 0.07 -14.63
N GLN A 190 7.60 0.02 -14.18
CA GLN A 190 6.61 1.08 -14.40
C GLN A 190 7.05 2.41 -13.74
N PHE A 191 7.56 2.34 -12.51
CA PHE A 191 8.12 3.50 -11.83
C PHE A 191 9.33 4.06 -12.59
N GLY A 192 10.20 3.19 -13.12
CA GLY A 192 11.33 3.55 -13.96
C GLY A 192 10.95 4.36 -15.20
N LEU A 193 9.80 4.05 -15.83
CA LEU A 193 9.28 4.82 -16.97
C LEU A 193 8.90 6.26 -16.56
N ILE A 194 8.26 6.44 -15.39
CA ILE A 194 7.92 7.77 -14.86
C ILE A 194 9.18 8.56 -14.54
N ILE A 195 10.16 7.91 -13.89
CA ILE A 195 11.46 8.54 -13.57
C ILE A 195 12.22 8.94 -14.84
N LYS A 196 12.19 8.09 -15.87
CA LYS A 196 12.77 8.40 -17.19
C LYS A 196 12.12 9.65 -17.78
N GLN A 197 10.79 9.74 -17.78
CA GLN A 197 10.08 10.91 -18.28
C GLN A 197 10.45 12.18 -17.50
N LEU A 198 10.52 12.11 -16.16
CA LEU A 198 10.96 13.24 -15.33
C LEU A 198 12.37 13.73 -15.71
N LYS A 199 13.27 12.83 -16.08
CA LYS A 199 14.62 13.18 -16.54
C LYS A 199 14.59 13.82 -17.93
N GLU A 200 13.80 13.27 -18.86
CA GLU A 200 13.67 13.77 -20.23
C GLU A 200 13.13 15.20 -20.30
N ILE A 201 12.17 15.55 -19.43
CA ILE A 201 11.66 16.94 -19.33
C ILE A 201 12.53 17.85 -18.44
N GLY A 202 13.66 17.36 -17.92
CA GLY A 202 14.56 18.13 -17.05
C GLY A 202 14.04 18.40 -15.62
N ALA A 203 12.88 17.86 -15.25
CA ALA A 203 12.26 18.10 -13.93
C ALA A 203 12.84 17.24 -12.80
N TYR A 204 13.53 16.14 -13.12
CA TYR A 204 14.03 15.16 -12.13
C TYR A 204 14.86 15.81 -11.02
N ASN A 205 15.82 16.68 -11.38
CA ASN A 205 16.75 17.28 -10.41
C ASN A 205 16.03 18.19 -9.40
N ASN A 206 15.00 18.90 -9.83
CA ASN A 206 14.18 19.80 -8.99
C ASN A 206 13.00 19.09 -8.30
N SER A 207 12.78 17.80 -8.57
CA SER A 207 11.66 17.05 -7.98
C SER A 207 12.07 16.34 -6.69
N ALA A 208 11.25 16.48 -5.64
CA ALA A 208 11.27 15.57 -4.49
C ALA A 208 10.46 14.32 -4.81
N ILE A 209 11.00 13.14 -4.50
CA ILE A 209 10.42 11.85 -4.83
C ILE A 209 10.43 11.00 -3.56
N ALA A 210 9.26 10.49 -3.20
CA ALA A 210 9.08 9.51 -2.13
C ALA A 210 8.45 8.26 -2.72
N PHE A 211 9.12 7.11 -2.58
CA PHE A 211 8.59 5.80 -2.92
C PHE A 211 8.44 4.98 -1.64
N PHE A 212 7.23 4.47 -1.39
CA PHE A 212 6.91 3.72 -0.19
C PHE A 212 5.67 2.86 -0.40
N ALA A 213 5.41 1.92 0.51
CA ALA A 213 4.20 1.11 0.53
C ALA A 213 3.25 1.56 1.67
N ASP A 214 1.98 1.20 1.58
CA ASP A 214 1.01 1.37 2.68
C ASP A 214 1.20 0.30 3.77
N HIS A 215 1.53 -0.92 3.37
CA HIS A 215 1.87 -2.07 4.21
C HIS A 215 2.65 -3.12 3.38
N GLY A 216 3.12 -4.19 4.01
CA GLY A 216 3.68 -5.38 3.35
C GLY A 216 2.68 -6.53 3.21
N ASP A 217 3.17 -7.76 3.04
CA ASP A 217 2.37 -8.96 2.79
C ASP A 217 3.02 -10.15 3.51
N PHE A 218 2.22 -11.12 3.99
CA PHE A 218 2.74 -12.34 4.60
C PHE A 218 3.47 -13.24 3.59
N LEU A 219 3.00 -13.38 2.35
CA LEU A 219 3.64 -14.20 1.30
C LEU A 219 4.03 -15.64 1.71
N GLY A 220 3.32 -16.21 2.67
CA GLY A 220 3.61 -17.52 3.25
C GLY A 220 4.25 -17.46 4.63
N ASP A 221 4.79 -16.32 5.07
CA ASP A 221 5.27 -16.14 6.43
C ASP A 221 4.16 -16.46 7.42
N TYR A 222 4.50 -17.23 8.45
CA TYR A 222 3.58 -17.75 9.45
C TYR A 222 2.47 -18.66 8.85
N GLY A 223 2.62 -19.11 7.61
CA GLY A 223 1.65 -19.91 6.87
C GLY A 223 0.44 -19.10 6.37
N LEU A 224 0.59 -17.79 6.20
CA LEU A 224 -0.48 -16.87 5.79
C LEU A 224 -0.16 -16.18 4.46
N THR A 225 -1.19 -15.72 3.77
CA THR A 225 -1.06 -14.80 2.61
C THR A 225 -1.82 -13.51 2.88
N GLU A 226 -1.53 -12.48 2.07
CA GLU A 226 -2.11 -11.14 2.16
C GLU A 226 -1.77 -10.42 3.48
N LYS A 227 -2.65 -9.55 3.97
CA LYS A 227 -2.52 -8.83 5.23
C LYS A 227 -3.79 -8.97 6.03
N TRP A 228 -3.68 -8.87 7.35
CA TRP A 228 -4.85 -8.95 8.22
C TRP A 228 -4.95 -7.73 9.13
N PRO A 229 -6.16 -7.17 9.35
CA PRO A 229 -6.34 -5.84 9.98
C PRO A 229 -5.68 -5.64 11.35
N THR A 230 -5.40 -6.74 12.06
CA THR A 230 -4.84 -6.74 13.42
C THR A 230 -3.44 -7.37 13.46
N ALA A 231 -2.77 -7.49 12.32
CA ALA A 231 -1.44 -8.09 12.19
C ALA A 231 -0.34 -7.01 12.16
N PHE A 232 0.73 -7.23 12.91
CA PHE A 232 1.84 -6.29 13.08
C PHE A 232 3.22 -6.95 12.94
N GLN A 233 3.27 -8.12 12.31
CA GLN A 233 4.52 -8.79 11.99
C GLN A 233 5.37 -7.90 11.08
N ASP A 234 6.69 -7.96 11.21
CA ASP A 234 7.62 -7.09 10.47
C ASP A 234 7.41 -7.14 8.96
N CYS A 235 7.05 -8.31 8.40
CA CYS A 235 6.71 -8.47 6.98
C CYS A 235 5.55 -7.59 6.51
N LEU A 236 4.71 -7.07 7.42
CA LEU A 236 3.60 -6.17 7.12
C LEU A 236 3.90 -4.70 7.44
N ILE A 237 4.67 -4.42 8.50
CA ILE A 237 4.84 -3.04 9.01
C ILE A 237 6.19 -2.43 8.67
N ASN A 238 7.20 -3.24 8.35
CA ASN A 238 8.51 -2.78 7.90
C ASN A 238 8.50 -2.60 6.38
N ILE A 239 7.98 -1.45 5.95
CA ILE A 239 7.77 -1.09 4.55
C ILE A 239 8.98 -0.33 3.95
N PRO A 240 9.17 -0.37 2.61
CA PRO A 240 10.17 0.46 1.96
C PRO A 240 9.84 1.95 2.13
N LEU A 241 10.87 2.77 2.31
CA LEU A 241 10.81 4.22 2.18
C LEU A 241 12.09 4.71 1.50
N ILE A 242 11.97 5.14 0.24
CA ILE A 242 13.06 5.71 -0.54
C ILE A 242 12.76 7.19 -0.78
N LEU A 243 13.70 8.05 -0.39
CA LEU A 243 13.57 9.50 -0.54
C LEU A 243 14.68 10.04 -1.43
N LYS A 244 14.31 10.73 -2.52
CA LYS A 244 15.20 11.59 -3.30
C LYS A 244 14.71 13.01 -3.12
N ILE A 245 15.50 13.85 -2.45
CA ILE A 245 15.14 15.23 -2.15
C ILE A 245 16.17 16.17 -2.79
N PRO A 246 15.75 17.17 -3.61
CA PRO A 246 16.65 18.19 -4.15
C PRO A 246 17.40 18.91 -3.03
N GLY A 247 18.68 19.22 -3.24
CA GLY A 247 19.50 19.94 -2.27
C GLY A 247 20.07 19.11 -1.12
N ILE A 248 19.69 17.83 -0.97
CA ILE A 248 20.37 16.92 -0.02
C ILE A 248 21.62 16.35 -0.68
N GLU A 249 22.78 16.66 -0.12
CA GLU A 249 24.10 16.23 -0.64
C GLU A 249 24.38 14.76 -0.37
N ARG A 250 23.90 14.23 0.76
CA ARG A 250 24.09 12.83 1.17
C ARG A 250 23.23 11.90 0.31
N LYS A 251 23.84 11.30 -0.72
CA LYS A 251 23.19 10.37 -1.65
C LYS A 251 23.48 8.93 -1.28
N ASN A 252 22.55 8.02 -1.62
CA ASN A 252 22.70 6.57 -1.47
C ASN A 252 23.03 6.13 -0.03
N VAL A 253 22.48 6.83 0.97
CA VAL A 253 22.66 6.50 2.38
C VAL A 253 21.51 5.59 2.82
N ILE A 254 21.86 4.49 3.49
CA ILE A 254 20.93 3.63 4.21
C ILE A 254 20.86 4.13 5.65
N TYR A 255 19.65 4.30 6.16
CA TYR A 255 19.38 4.79 7.52
C TYR A 255 18.73 3.67 8.33
N ASP A 256 19.36 3.27 9.43
CA ASP A 256 18.83 2.27 10.37
C ASP A 256 17.96 2.89 11.48
N GLN A 257 17.75 4.21 11.43
CA GLN A 257 16.93 4.92 12.40
C GLN A 257 15.45 4.57 12.23
N LEU A 258 14.76 4.45 13.37
CA LEU A 258 13.33 4.20 13.43
C LEU A 258 12.52 5.38 12.83
N VAL A 259 11.89 5.14 11.68
CA VAL A 259 10.99 6.07 10.98
C VAL A 259 9.55 5.55 10.94
N GLN A 260 8.57 6.41 10.69
CA GLN A 260 7.16 6.03 10.54
C GLN A 260 6.54 6.68 9.31
N SER A 261 5.52 6.07 8.72
CA SER A 261 4.81 6.64 7.55
C SER A 261 4.19 8.02 7.82
N ILE A 262 3.84 8.33 9.07
CA ILE A 262 3.36 9.67 9.47
C ILE A 262 4.43 10.77 9.35
N ASP A 263 5.72 10.42 9.25
CA ASP A 263 6.83 11.35 9.09
C ASP A 263 6.90 11.96 7.69
N ILE A 264 6.27 11.30 6.72
CA ILE A 264 6.15 11.81 5.34
C ILE A 264 5.43 13.15 5.34
N PHE A 265 4.42 13.34 6.21
CA PHE A 265 3.64 14.57 6.29
C PHE A 265 4.51 15.80 6.61
N PRO A 266 5.17 15.91 7.78
CA PRO A 266 5.97 17.09 8.08
C PRO A 266 7.20 17.24 7.19
N THR A 267 7.76 16.13 6.69
CA THR A 267 8.90 16.18 5.77
C THR A 267 8.53 16.85 4.46
N ILE A 268 7.36 16.53 3.88
CA ILE A 268 6.89 17.19 2.65
C ILE A 268 6.47 18.64 2.92
N LEU A 269 5.87 18.96 4.07
CA LEU A 269 5.59 20.34 4.43
C LEU A 269 6.87 21.19 4.51
N ASP A 270 7.95 20.67 5.09
CA ASP A 270 9.24 21.36 5.16
C ASP A 270 9.83 21.60 3.76
N ILE A 271 9.82 20.57 2.90
CA ILE A 271 10.27 20.70 1.49
C ILE A 271 9.47 21.77 0.75
N ALA A 272 8.16 21.85 0.98
CA ALA A 272 7.28 22.84 0.39
C ALA A 272 7.29 24.20 1.10
N GLN A 273 8.10 24.35 2.17
CA GLN A 273 8.18 25.54 3.02
C GLN A 273 6.81 25.99 3.55
N ILE A 274 5.99 25.02 3.97
CA ILE A 274 4.66 25.24 4.53
C ILE A 274 4.75 25.13 6.06
N ASN A 275 4.52 26.26 6.73
CA ASN A 275 4.31 26.28 8.17
C ASN A 275 2.83 26.09 8.48
N THR A 276 2.51 25.27 9.47
CA THR A 276 1.13 25.00 9.91
C THR A 276 1.03 24.96 11.42
N GLN A 277 -0.13 25.36 11.95
CA GLN A 277 -0.50 25.17 13.37
C GLN A 277 -1.24 23.86 13.59
N TYR A 278 -1.52 23.11 12.53
CA TYR A 278 -2.20 21.82 12.62
C TYR A 278 -1.38 20.82 13.42
N THR A 279 -2.03 20.15 14.36
CA THR A 279 -1.37 19.18 15.24
C THR A 279 -1.15 17.86 14.51
N HIS A 280 0.11 17.48 14.36
CA HIS A 280 0.53 16.18 13.85
C HIS A 280 1.64 15.59 14.74
N PHE A 281 1.87 14.28 14.62
CA PHE A 281 2.83 13.54 15.46
C PHE A 281 4.05 13.04 14.69
N GLY A 282 4.05 13.18 13.36
CA GLY A 282 5.21 12.88 12.53
C GLY A 282 6.43 13.73 12.90
N LYS A 283 7.63 13.20 12.63
CA LYS A 283 8.91 13.88 12.75
C LYS A 283 9.42 14.26 11.37
N ASN A 284 9.87 15.51 11.22
CA ASN A 284 10.51 15.95 9.99
C ASN A 284 11.84 15.21 9.80
N LEU A 285 12.01 14.54 8.66
CA LEU A 285 13.19 13.75 8.34
C LEU A 285 14.32 14.57 7.69
N ILE A 286 14.09 15.82 7.27
CA ILE A 286 15.15 16.64 6.64
C ILE A 286 16.42 16.74 7.49
N PRO A 287 16.37 17.00 8.81
CA PRO A 287 17.58 17.01 9.65
C PRO A 287 18.32 15.68 9.66
N LEU A 288 17.60 14.54 9.62
CA LEU A 288 18.22 13.21 9.54
C LEU A 288 18.93 13.03 8.20
N LEU A 289 18.26 13.40 7.10
CA LEU A 289 18.79 13.30 5.74
C LEU A 289 20.02 14.18 5.52
N GLN A 290 20.10 15.32 6.19
CA GLN A 290 21.27 16.21 6.19
C GLN A 290 22.40 15.72 7.12
N GLY A 291 22.12 14.74 8.00
CA GLY A 291 23.09 14.26 8.99
C GLY A 291 23.21 15.15 10.24
N HIS A 292 22.27 16.08 10.45
CA HIS A 292 22.23 16.94 11.63
C HIS A 292 21.73 16.21 12.89
N VAL A 293 21.04 15.08 12.71
CA VAL A 293 20.61 14.21 13.82
C VAL A 293 20.92 12.76 13.51
N THR A 294 21.23 11.98 14.54
CA THR A 294 21.55 10.55 14.44
C THR A 294 20.43 9.65 14.97
N LYS A 295 19.37 10.25 15.53
CA LYS A 295 18.23 9.56 16.14
C LYS A 295 16.95 10.37 15.97
N VAL A 296 15.88 9.72 15.51
CA VAL A 296 14.54 10.33 15.33
C VAL A 296 13.64 10.07 16.54
N ARG A 297 13.62 8.82 17.02
CA ARG A 297 12.78 8.34 18.13
C ARG A 297 13.36 7.07 18.77
N ASN A 298 12.76 6.65 19.88
CA ASN A 298 13.13 5.42 20.61
C ASN A 298 12.32 4.19 20.20
N ALA A 299 11.10 4.39 19.71
CA ALA A 299 10.15 3.31 19.39
C ALA A 299 9.19 3.78 18.30
N VAL A 300 8.74 2.86 17.46
CA VAL A 300 7.66 3.07 16.49
C VAL A 300 6.34 2.50 17.02
N PHE A 301 5.23 3.00 16.50
CA PHE A 301 3.90 2.55 16.85
C PHE A 301 3.12 2.20 15.59
N ALA A 302 2.39 1.10 15.66
CA ALA A 302 1.42 0.67 14.67
C ALA A 302 0.09 0.37 15.38
N GLU A 303 -1.01 0.63 14.69
CA GLU A 303 -2.35 0.41 15.21
C GLU A 303 -3.22 -0.23 14.13
N GLY A 304 -4.19 -1.02 14.57
CA GLY A 304 -5.05 -1.81 13.71
C GLY A 304 -6.11 -2.53 14.54
N GLY A 305 -6.91 -3.33 13.86
CA GLY A 305 -8.05 -4.03 14.46
C GLY A 305 -9.31 -3.18 14.61
N TYR A 306 -10.32 -3.80 15.17
CA TYR A 306 -11.66 -3.25 15.31
C TYR A 306 -11.95 -2.92 16.76
N ASN A 307 -12.44 -1.71 17.01
CA ASN A 307 -12.97 -1.31 18.32
C ASN A 307 -14.49 -1.47 18.28
N PRO A 308 -15.11 -2.32 19.14
CA PRO A 308 -16.56 -2.48 19.21
C PRO A 308 -17.35 -1.17 19.38
N ARG A 309 -16.70 -0.12 19.90
CA ARG A 309 -17.27 1.21 20.11
C ARG A 309 -17.14 2.14 18.90
N GLU A 310 -16.54 1.68 17.79
CA GLU A 310 -16.35 2.42 16.55
C GLU A 310 -17.10 1.74 15.38
N PRO A 311 -18.45 1.67 15.43
CA PRO A 311 -19.23 0.96 14.41
C PRO A 311 -19.07 1.54 13.00
N GLN A 312 -18.71 2.82 12.87
CA GLN A 312 -18.38 3.45 11.59
C GLN A 312 -17.14 2.84 10.92
N CYS A 313 -16.28 2.17 11.68
CA CYS A 313 -15.09 1.49 11.18
C CYS A 313 -15.38 0.04 10.78
N PHE A 314 -16.58 -0.49 11.02
CA PHE A 314 -16.89 -1.87 10.66
C PHE A 314 -17.10 -2.02 9.15
N GLU A 315 -16.60 -3.14 8.65
CA GLU A 315 -16.82 -3.53 7.26
C GLU A 315 -18.24 -4.14 7.15
N PRO A 316 -19.05 -3.74 6.15
CA PRO A 316 -20.35 -4.35 5.92
C PRO A 316 -20.17 -5.84 5.62
N VAL A 317 -21.12 -6.66 6.09
CA VAL A 317 -21.21 -8.05 5.66
C VAL A 317 -21.69 -8.05 4.21
N ILE A 318 -20.77 -8.20 3.26
CA ILE A 318 -21.14 -8.22 1.86
C ILE A 318 -21.55 -9.64 1.47
N SER A 319 -22.78 -9.82 0.97
CA SER A 319 -23.30 -11.10 0.47
C SER A 319 -23.23 -11.14 -1.05
N SER A 320 -22.59 -12.16 -1.64
CA SER A 320 -22.60 -12.39 -3.09
C SER A 320 -23.67 -13.42 -3.47
N PRO A 321 -24.54 -13.15 -4.47
CA PRO A 321 -25.55 -14.11 -4.92
C PRO A 321 -24.99 -15.35 -5.62
N GLU A 322 -23.74 -15.32 -6.10
CA GLU A 322 -23.09 -16.48 -6.72
C GLU A 322 -22.46 -17.43 -5.69
N LEU A 323 -22.18 -16.95 -4.46
CA LEU A 323 -21.49 -17.69 -3.40
C LEU A 323 -21.87 -17.15 -2.01
N ILE A 324 -22.69 -17.90 -1.26
CA ILE A 324 -22.77 -17.73 0.19
C ILE A 324 -21.35 -17.95 0.76
N GLY A 325 -20.72 -16.88 1.26
CA GLY A 325 -19.48 -16.97 2.04
C GLY A 325 -18.14 -16.86 1.29
N ILE A 326 -18.04 -16.44 0.02
CA ILE A 326 -16.72 -16.23 -0.62
C ILE A 326 -16.72 -15.06 -1.61
N GLY A 327 -16.29 -13.89 -1.15
CA GLY A 327 -15.44 -12.98 -1.92
C GLY A 327 -14.02 -13.09 -1.38
N ILE A 328 -13.01 -12.86 -2.20
CA ILE A 328 -11.60 -13.13 -1.87
C ILE A 328 -11.12 -12.33 -0.63
N TYR A 329 -11.85 -11.26 -0.29
CA TYR A 329 -11.68 -10.39 0.89
C TYR A 329 -12.67 -10.64 2.05
N TYR A 330 -13.62 -11.58 1.92
CA TYR A 330 -14.91 -11.55 2.63
C TYR A 330 -14.99 -12.39 3.92
N ASP A 331 -14.02 -13.26 4.21
CA ASP A 331 -13.96 -13.96 5.49
C ASP A 331 -13.55 -13.03 6.66
N LYS A 332 -13.29 -11.73 6.38
CA LYS A 332 -13.08 -10.65 7.38
C LYS A 332 -14.30 -10.36 8.28
N THR A 333 -15.43 -11.03 8.04
CA THR A 333 -16.74 -10.65 8.60
C THR A 333 -17.20 -11.47 9.81
N ASN A 334 -16.46 -12.48 10.25
CA ASN A 334 -16.84 -13.29 11.40
C ASN A 334 -16.06 -12.90 12.66
N ILE A 335 -16.45 -11.78 13.28
CA ILE A 335 -16.24 -11.60 14.72
C ILE A 335 -17.13 -12.65 15.41
N PRO A 336 -16.57 -13.59 16.21
CA PRO A 336 -17.40 -14.42 17.07
C PRO A 336 -18.24 -13.48 17.92
N LYS A 337 -19.57 -13.59 17.86
CA LYS A 337 -20.42 -12.97 18.88
C LYS A 337 -19.87 -13.45 20.22
N GLU A 338 -19.51 -12.50 21.08
CA GLU A 338 -19.17 -12.78 22.47
C GLU A 338 -20.13 -13.83 23.01
N ASP A 339 -19.53 -14.82 23.65
CA ASP A 339 -20.17 -15.75 24.57
C ASP A 339 -21.36 -15.09 25.25
N ARG A 340 -22.56 -15.47 24.81
CA ARG A 340 -23.76 -15.30 25.61
C ARG A 340 -23.95 -16.61 26.32
N SER A 341 -23.41 -16.67 27.53
CA SER A 341 -23.85 -17.58 28.57
C SER A 341 -25.39 -17.63 28.60
N THR A 342 -25.95 -18.67 27.99
CA THR A 342 -27.18 -19.36 28.38
C THR A 342 -27.06 -20.80 27.96
#